data_AF-A0A2G6R3G2-F1
#
_entry.id   AF-A0A2G6R3G2-F1
#
_cell.length_a   1.000
_cell.length_b   1.000
_cell.length_c   1.000
_cell.angle_alpha   90.00
_cell.angle_beta   90.00
_cell.angle_gamma   90.00
#
_symmetry.space_group_name_H-M   'P 1'
#
loop_
_entity.id
_entity.type
_entity.pdbx_description
1 polymer ?
#
loop_
_entity_poly.entity_id
_entity_poly.type
_entity_poly.pdbx_seq_one_letter_code
_entity_poly.pdbx_strand_id
1 'polypeptide(L)'
;MFKLVYILFLCVTFLLSAEYSQKNTDTDNDLVPDYEDRCPNTPEGVFVTKYGCTKPIYRNIYFDHGSAYIGDKYKKIILKTSLLINEVKGYKVIVSGHTDSIADAKTNMKLSYRRAKAVEDMLIKNKVDKNRIVLSWHGESMPVASNITSLGRSKNRRVNIILK
;
A
#
# COMPACT_ATOMS: atom_id res chain seq x y z
N MET A 1 -40.61 -49.49 11.73
CA MET A 1 -39.18 -49.29 12.02
C MET A 1 -38.43 -48.48 10.95
N PHE A 2 -38.72 -48.59 9.65
CA PHE A 2 -37.98 -47.87 8.60
C PHE A 2 -38.09 -46.34 8.59
N LYS A 3 -39.22 -45.75 9.03
CA LYS A 3 -39.38 -44.28 9.09
C LYS A 3 -38.44 -43.58 10.09
N LEU A 4 -38.13 -44.21 11.22
CA LEU A 4 -37.31 -43.57 12.27
C LEU A 4 -35.84 -43.45 11.85
N VAL A 5 -35.30 -44.47 11.17
CA VAL A 5 -33.91 -44.49 10.70
C VAL A 5 -33.67 -43.45 9.61
N TYR A 6 -34.65 -43.27 8.71
CA TYR A 6 -34.56 -42.29 7.62
C TYR A 6 -34.60 -40.84 8.13
N ILE A 7 -35.42 -40.56 9.15
CA ILE A 7 -35.48 -39.25 9.80
C ILE A 7 -34.18 -38.94 10.54
N LEU A 8 -33.60 -39.92 11.24
CA LEU A 8 -32.32 -39.75 11.93
C LEU A 8 -31.18 -39.44 10.94
N PHE A 9 -31.14 -40.14 9.79
CA PHE A 9 -30.14 -39.94 8.76
C PHE A 9 -30.26 -38.57 8.08
N LEU A 10 -31.48 -38.13 7.74
CA LEU A 10 -31.74 -36.79 7.20
C LEU A 10 -31.39 -35.69 8.22
N CYS A 11 -31.66 -35.91 9.51
CA CYS A 11 -31.34 -34.93 10.55
C CYS A 11 -29.82 -34.78 10.74
N VAL A 12 -29.07 -35.89 10.73
CA VAL A 12 -27.61 -35.89 10.83
C VAL A 12 -26.96 -35.23 9.61
N THR A 13 -27.45 -35.48 8.38
CA THR A 13 -26.92 -34.80 7.18
C THR A 13 -27.27 -33.30 7.15
N PHE A 14 -28.43 -32.90 7.67
CA PHE A 14 -28.82 -31.50 7.79
C PHE A 14 -28.01 -30.76 8.87
N LEU A 15 -27.70 -31.41 9.99
CA LEU A 15 -26.83 -30.85 11.04
C LEU A 15 -25.37 -30.72 10.56
N LEU A 16 -24.84 -31.72 9.85
CA LEU A 16 -23.47 -31.67 9.29
C LEU A 16 -23.31 -30.58 8.22
N SER A 17 -24.34 -30.33 7.41
CA SER A 17 -24.30 -29.25 6.41
C SER A 17 -24.43 -27.86 7.03
N ALA A 18 -25.20 -27.71 8.11
CA ALA A 18 -25.29 -26.47 8.88
C ALA A 18 -23.96 -26.10 9.57
N GLU A 19 -23.26 -27.07 10.17
CA GLU A 19 -21.93 -26.86 10.77
C GLU A 19 -20.84 -26.61 9.73
N TYR A 20 -20.91 -27.27 8.56
CA TYR A 20 -19.98 -27.02 7.46
C TYR A 20 -20.15 -25.61 6.86
N SER A 21 -21.38 -25.11 6.80
CA SER A 21 -21.68 -23.76 6.29
C SER A 21 -21.14 -22.64 7.16
N GLN A 22 -21.06 -22.83 8.49
CA GLN A 22 -20.49 -21.81 9.40
C GLN A 22 -18.99 -21.67 9.27
N LYS A 23 -18.29 -22.67 8.73
CA LYS A 23 -16.84 -22.66 8.66
C LYS A 23 -16.29 -21.94 7.42
N ASN A 24 -17.14 -21.53 6.48
CA ASN A 24 -16.70 -20.90 5.22
C ASN A 24 -17.36 -19.54 4.98
N THR A 25 -17.88 -18.89 6.03
CA THR A 25 -18.37 -17.52 5.90
C THR A 25 -17.19 -16.56 5.74
N ASP A 26 -17.33 -15.61 4.83
CA ASP A 26 -16.39 -14.51 4.56
C ASP A 26 -17.26 -13.26 4.48
N THR A 27 -17.35 -12.53 5.60
CA THR A 27 -18.32 -11.45 5.80
C THR A 27 -17.97 -10.20 4.98
N ASP A 28 -16.68 -9.91 4.77
CA ASP A 28 -16.20 -8.74 4.05
C ASP A 28 -15.65 -9.05 2.64
N ASN A 29 -15.70 -10.32 2.22
CA ASN A 29 -15.32 -10.82 0.90
C ASN A 29 -13.87 -10.51 0.53
N ASP A 30 -12.97 -10.54 1.52
CA ASP A 30 -11.54 -10.29 1.32
C ASP A 30 -10.74 -11.56 0.93
N LEU A 31 -11.45 -12.68 0.75
CA LEU A 31 -10.94 -14.03 0.46
C LEU A 31 -10.30 -14.73 1.67
N VAL A 32 -10.54 -14.23 2.89
CA VAL A 32 -10.16 -14.87 4.15
C VAL A 32 -11.42 -15.16 4.96
N PRO A 33 -11.73 -16.43 5.26
CA PRO A 33 -12.90 -16.76 6.07
C PRO A 33 -12.87 -16.12 7.47
N ASP A 34 -14.04 -15.79 8.02
CA ASP A 34 -14.21 -15.06 9.29
C ASP A 34 -13.47 -15.70 10.47
N TYR A 35 -13.30 -17.03 10.46
CA TYR A 35 -12.60 -17.76 11.53
C TYR A 35 -11.07 -17.65 11.47
N GLU A 36 -10.50 -17.24 10.33
CA GLU A 36 -9.07 -16.96 10.12
C GLU A 36 -8.77 -15.45 9.97
N ASP A 37 -9.80 -14.65 9.71
CA ASP A 37 -9.69 -13.20 9.56
C ASP A 37 -9.45 -12.51 10.91
N ARG A 38 -8.40 -11.69 10.96
CA ARG A 38 -8.03 -10.87 12.12
C ARG A 38 -8.39 -9.40 11.94
N CYS A 39 -8.80 -9.01 10.75
CA CYS A 39 -9.09 -7.65 10.35
C CYS A 39 -10.46 -7.58 9.64
N PRO A 40 -11.56 -7.75 10.40
CA PRO A 40 -12.90 -7.72 9.81
C PRO A 40 -13.22 -6.33 9.25
N ASN A 41 -13.93 -6.32 8.12
CA ASN A 41 -14.29 -5.16 7.31
C ASN A 41 -13.10 -4.59 6.52
N THR A 42 -12.23 -5.45 6.02
CA THR A 42 -11.19 -5.05 5.11
C THR A 42 -11.79 -4.56 3.78
N PRO A 43 -11.38 -3.38 3.26
CA PRO A 43 -12.01 -2.85 2.05
C PRO A 43 -11.84 -3.78 0.84
N GLU A 44 -12.91 -3.98 0.07
CA GLU A 44 -12.86 -4.82 -1.13
C GLU A 44 -11.76 -4.37 -2.11
N GLY A 45 -11.05 -5.34 -2.68
CA GLY A 45 -10.02 -5.12 -3.70
C GLY A 45 -8.64 -4.71 -3.15
N VAL A 46 -8.45 -4.69 -1.83
CA VAL A 46 -7.12 -4.48 -1.23
C VAL A 46 -6.33 -5.79 -1.13
N PHE A 47 -5.01 -5.69 -1.21
CA PHE A 47 -4.15 -6.84 -0.95
C PHE A 47 -4.12 -7.14 0.54
N VAL A 48 -4.70 -8.28 0.91
CA VAL A 48 -4.72 -8.80 2.27
C VAL A 48 -3.64 -9.85 2.50
N THR A 49 -3.24 -10.00 3.76
CA THR A 49 -2.41 -11.11 4.21
C THR A 49 -3.27 -12.36 4.38
N LYS A 50 -2.67 -13.51 4.72
CA LYS A 50 -3.39 -14.74 5.09
C LYS A 50 -4.27 -14.65 6.36
N TYR A 51 -4.43 -13.45 6.91
CA TYR A 51 -5.18 -13.14 8.12
C TYR A 51 -6.14 -11.96 7.89
N GLY A 52 -6.51 -11.69 6.64
CA GLY A 52 -7.38 -10.59 6.18
C GLY A 52 -6.81 -9.18 6.32
N CYS A 53 -5.72 -9.00 7.07
CA CYS A 53 -5.16 -7.66 7.26
C CYS A 53 -4.46 -7.08 6.02
N THR A 54 -4.66 -5.79 5.76
CA THR A 54 -4.02 -5.04 4.65
C THR A 54 -2.49 -5.01 4.76
N LYS A 55 -1.81 -5.08 3.60
CA LYS A 55 -0.34 -4.97 3.52
C LYS A 55 0.08 -3.66 2.83
N PRO A 56 0.84 -2.77 3.52
CA PRO A 56 1.31 -1.55 2.89
C PRO A 56 2.19 -1.80 1.66
N ILE A 57 1.97 -0.99 0.62
CA ILE A 57 2.71 -1.09 -0.65
C ILE A 57 3.69 0.07 -0.74
N TYR A 58 4.97 -0.25 -0.95
CA TYR A 58 6.05 0.73 -1.07
C TYR A 58 6.58 0.81 -2.51
N ARG A 59 6.78 2.03 -3.01
CA ARG A 59 7.48 2.33 -4.27
C ARG A 59 8.50 3.44 -4.05
N ASN A 60 9.73 3.22 -4.48
CA ASN A 60 10.83 4.18 -4.32
C ASN A 60 11.19 4.82 -5.65
N ILE A 61 11.20 6.14 -5.67
CA ILE A 61 11.64 6.97 -6.80
C ILE A 61 12.94 7.63 -6.38
N TYR A 62 14.04 7.36 -7.08
CA TYR A 62 15.36 7.91 -6.74
C TYR A 62 15.72 9.07 -7.65
N PHE A 63 16.51 10.00 -7.12
CA PHE A 63 16.84 11.27 -7.78
C PHE A 63 18.35 11.50 -7.83
N ASP A 64 18.76 12.21 -8.88
CA ASP A 64 20.12 12.74 -8.99
C ASP A 64 20.37 13.84 -7.94
N HIS A 65 21.64 14.11 -7.70
CA HIS A 65 22.07 15.13 -6.75
C HIS A 65 21.50 16.51 -7.11
N GLY A 66 20.99 17.25 -6.12
CA GLY A 66 20.40 18.58 -6.31
C GLY A 66 19.12 18.65 -7.17
N SER A 67 18.64 17.52 -7.70
CA SER A 67 17.57 17.49 -8.71
C SER A 67 16.23 17.03 -8.14
N ALA A 68 15.15 17.60 -8.68
CA ALA A 68 13.77 17.11 -8.54
C ALA A 68 13.22 16.52 -9.85
N TYR A 69 14.07 16.36 -10.87
CA TYR A 69 13.69 15.74 -12.13
C TYR A 69 13.40 14.24 -11.94
N ILE A 70 12.26 13.79 -12.46
CA ILE A 70 11.89 12.38 -12.44
C ILE A 70 12.39 11.71 -13.72
N GLY A 71 13.39 10.84 -13.59
CA GLY A 71 13.92 10.08 -14.72
C GLY A 71 12.86 9.20 -15.41
N ASP A 72 13.01 8.96 -16.71
CA ASP A 72 11.98 8.31 -17.54
C ASP A 72 11.59 6.91 -17.07
N LYS A 73 12.54 6.15 -16.51
CA LYS A 73 12.27 4.85 -15.90
C LYS A 73 11.23 4.94 -14.78
N TYR A 74 11.26 6.02 -14.00
CA TYR A 74 10.32 6.25 -12.90
C TYR A 74 8.97 6.79 -13.37
N LYS A 75 8.90 7.48 -14.51
CA LYS A 75 7.61 7.88 -15.11
C LYS A 75 6.74 6.66 -15.37
N LYS A 76 7.31 5.57 -15.90
CA LYS A 76 6.60 4.29 -16.11
C LYS A 76 6.17 3.63 -14.79
N ILE A 77 7.02 3.67 -13.76
CA ILE A 77 6.71 3.13 -12.42
C ILE A 77 5.56 3.91 -11.79
N ILE A 78 5.59 5.24 -11.86
CA ILE A 78 4.56 6.11 -11.31
C ILE A 78 3.24 5.92 -12.06
N LEU A 79 3.26 5.75 -13.39
CA LEU A 79 2.06 5.40 -14.16
C LEU A 79 1.42 4.10 -13.66
N LYS A 80 2.19 3.00 -13.57
CA LYS A 80 1.69 1.71 -13.05
C LYS A 80 1.17 1.83 -11.61
N THR A 81 1.84 2.63 -10.79
CA THR A 81 1.42 2.89 -9.41
C THR A 81 0.11 3.69 -9.37
N SER A 82 -0.10 4.62 -10.30
CA SER A 82 -1.33 5.41 -10.41
C SER A 82 -2.53 4.53 -10.77
N LEU A 83 -2.33 3.59 -11.71
CA LEU A 83 -3.36 2.60 -12.06
C LEU A 83 -3.74 1.75 -10.85
N LEU A 84 -2.74 1.22 -10.15
CA LEU A 84 -2.97 0.45 -8.92
C LEU A 84 -3.74 1.26 -7.87
N ILE A 85 -3.33 2.51 -7.60
CA ILE A 85 -4.02 3.40 -6.65
C ILE A 85 -5.50 3.56 -7.04
N ASN A 86 -5.80 3.67 -8.33
CA ASN A 86 -7.17 3.87 -8.81
C ASN A 86 -8.02 2.60 -8.69
N GLU A 87 -7.42 1.42 -8.83
CA GLU A 87 -8.06 0.12 -8.63
C GLU A 87 -8.34 -0.15 -7.14
N VAL A 88 -7.36 0.06 -6.26
CA VAL A 88 -7.51 -0.24 -4.83
C VAL A 88 -8.15 0.93 -4.08
N LYS A 89 -9.43 0.80 -3.74
CA LYS A 89 -10.12 1.74 -2.83
C LYS A 89 -9.71 1.42 -1.38
N GLY A 90 -9.87 2.36 -0.46
CA GLY A 90 -9.52 2.17 0.97
C GLY A 90 -8.09 2.55 1.39
N TYR A 91 -7.10 2.51 0.49
CA TYR A 91 -5.74 2.97 0.81
C TYR A 91 -5.59 4.49 0.75
N LYS A 92 -4.89 5.05 1.74
CA LYS A 92 -4.33 6.41 1.72
C LYS A 92 -2.96 6.38 1.05
N VAL A 93 -2.67 7.39 0.22
CA VAL A 93 -1.40 7.49 -0.52
C VAL A 93 -0.52 8.53 0.16
N ILE A 94 0.62 8.11 0.71
CA ILE A 94 1.62 9.03 1.25
C ILE A 94 2.76 9.17 0.25
N VAL A 95 3.13 10.41 -0.07
CA VAL A 95 4.26 10.76 -0.93
C VAL A 95 5.28 11.51 -0.08
N SER A 96 6.35 10.82 0.32
CA SER A 96 7.34 11.32 1.27
C SER A 96 8.68 11.61 0.60
N GLY A 97 9.10 12.88 0.59
CA GLY A 97 10.36 13.33 -0.02
C GLY A 97 11.55 13.37 0.94
N HIS A 98 12.73 12.98 0.45
CA HIS A 98 13.98 12.94 1.22
C HIS A 98 15.19 13.40 0.40
N THR A 99 16.27 13.76 1.10
CA THR A 99 17.57 14.14 0.52
C THR A 99 18.71 13.37 1.19
N ASP A 100 19.90 13.46 0.60
CA ASP A 100 21.15 13.21 1.34
C ASP A 100 21.52 14.44 2.17
N SER A 101 22.64 14.37 2.91
CA SER A 101 23.07 15.43 3.84
C SER A 101 24.14 16.36 3.27
N ILE A 102 24.17 16.59 1.95
CA ILE A 102 25.21 17.43 1.32
C ILE A 102 24.93 18.93 1.47
N ALA A 103 23.68 19.35 1.29
CA ALA A 103 23.28 20.75 1.42
C ALA A 103 22.84 21.07 2.86
N ASP A 104 22.64 22.36 3.16
CA ASP A 104 22.09 22.77 4.45
C ASP A 104 20.64 22.28 4.63
N ALA A 105 20.21 22.16 5.90
CA ALA A 105 18.89 21.63 6.25
C ALA A 105 17.73 22.39 5.58
N LYS A 106 17.82 23.72 5.42
CA LYS A 106 16.76 24.53 4.79
C LYS A 106 16.68 24.26 3.29
N THR A 107 17.82 24.16 2.62
CA THR A 107 17.90 23.78 1.20
C THR A 107 17.38 22.35 0.98
N ASN A 108 17.76 21.42 1.85
CA ASN A 108 17.30 20.04 1.78
C ASN A 108 15.80 19.90 2.06
N MET A 109 15.24 20.70 2.97
CA MET A 109 13.79 20.72 3.20
C MET A 109 13.03 21.20 1.97
N LYS A 110 13.50 22.27 1.30
CA LYS A 110 12.90 22.75 0.04
C LYS A 110 13.04 21.73 -1.10
N LEU A 111 14.19 21.06 -1.20
CA LEU A 111 14.42 20.07 -2.25
C LEU A 111 13.56 18.81 -2.07
N SER A 112 13.46 18.29 -0.85
CA SER A 112 12.58 17.16 -0.55
C SER A 112 11.11 17.48 -0.84
N TYR A 113 10.64 18.68 -0.50
CA TYR A 113 9.30 19.14 -0.89
C TYR A 113 9.11 19.14 -2.41
N ARG A 114 10.04 19.74 -3.17
CA ARG A 114 9.95 19.79 -4.64
C ARG A 114 9.91 18.39 -5.27
N ARG A 115 10.68 17.44 -4.73
CA ARG A 115 10.66 16.04 -5.17
C ARG A 115 9.32 15.38 -4.90
N ALA A 116 8.81 15.51 -3.68
CA ALA A 116 7.51 14.96 -3.30
C ALA A 116 6.40 15.55 -4.19
N LYS A 117 6.42 16.88 -4.38
CA LYS A 117 5.46 17.61 -5.22
C LYS A 117 5.49 17.13 -6.68
N ALA A 118 6.68 16.94 -7.25
CA ALA A 118 6.81 16.45 -8.62
C ALA A 118 6.19 15.04 -8.80
N VAL A 119 6.33 14.17 -7.79
CA VAL A 119 5.71 12.84 -7.80
C VAL A 119 4.19 12.95 -7.63
N GLU A 120 3.70 13.76 -6.70
CA GLU A 120 2.27 14.05 -6.54
C GLU A 120 1.65 14.58 -7.82
N ASP A 121 2.26 15.57 -8.47
CA ASP A 121 1.77 16.16 -9.72
C ASP A 121 1.64 15.10 -10.82
N MET A 122 2.59 14.17 -10.89
CA MET A 122 2.53 13.10 -11.87
C MET A 122 1.47 12.04 -11.53
N LEU A 123 1.23 11.76 -10.24
CA LEU A 123 0.10 10.91 -9.81
C LEU A 123 -1.24 11.55 -10.20
N ILE A 124 -1.41 12.85 -9.91
CA ILE A 124 -2.62 13.60 -10.26
C ILE A 124 -2.81 13.68 -11.77
N LYS A 125 -1.73 13.92 -12.53
CA LYS A 125 -1.75 13.89 -14.00
C LYS A 125 -2.23 12.54 -14.54
N ASN A 126 -1.87 11.46 -13.85
CA ASN A 126 -2.31 10.08 -14.13
C ASN A 126 -3.66 9.73 -13.45
N LYS A 127 -4.48 10.74 -13.13
CA LYS A 127 -5.86 10.60 -12.64
C LYS A 127 -6.01 10.02 -11.24
N VAL A 128 -4.98 10.10 -10.40
CA VAL A 128 -5.15 9.84 -8.96
C VAL A 128 -5.85 11.06 -8.32
N ASP A 129 -6.91 10.82 -7.56
CA ASP A 129 -7.57 11.88 -6.79
C ASP A 129 -6.60 12.50 -5.77
N LYS A 130 -6.42 13.82 -5.85
CA LYS A 130 -5.57 14.60 -4.95
C LYS A 130 -5.95 14.40 -3.49
N ASN A 131 -7.24 14.23 -3.17
CA ASN A 131 -7.70 14.07 -1.79
C ASN A 131 -7.22 12.77 -1.13
N ARG A 132 -6.80 11.79 -1.94
CA ARG A 132 -6.19 10.55 -1.45
C ARG A 132 -4.70 10.68 -1.15
N ILE A 133 -4.07 11.75 -1.63
CA ILE A 133 -2.63 11.96 -1.52
C ILE A 133 -2.32 12.84 -0.31
N VAL A 134 -1.42 12.37 0.55
CA VAL A 134 -0.79 13.15 1.60
C VAL A 134 0.67 13.34 1.28
N LEU A 135 1.04 14.60 1.16
CA LEU A 135 2.40 15.02 0.87
C LEU A 135 3.17 15.20 2.18
N SER A 136 4.36 14.60 2.28
CA SER A 136 5.30 14.83 3.38
C SER A 136 6.72 15.01 2.85
N TRP A 137 7.56 15.72 3.60
CA TRP A 137 8.95 15.95 3.22
C TRP A 137 9.79 16.18 4.47
N HIS A 138 11.01 15.65 4.44
CA HIS A 138 11.83 15.53 5.65
C HIS A 138 13.28 16.01 5.46
N GLY A 139 13.63 16.50 4.26
CA GLY A 139 15.03 16.79 3.94
C GLY A 139 15.92 15.58 4.21
N GLU A 140 16.98 15.80 4.96
CA GLU A 140 17.99 14.78 5.30
C GLU A 140 17.71 14.02 6.60
N SER A 141 16.65 14.35 7.35
CA SER A 141 16.43 13.86 8.72
C SER A 141 16.00 12.40 8.82
N MET A 142 15.63 11.76 7.70
CA MET A 142 15.21 10.36 7.64
C MET A 142 16.04 9.56 6.61
N PRO A 143 17.34 9.34 6.88
CA PRO A 143 18.21 8.54 6.02
C PRO A 143 17.87 7.06 6.11
N VAL A 144 18.05 6.34 5.00
CA VAL A 144 17.93 4.87 4.91
C VAL A 144 19.27 4.18 4.65
N ALA A 145 20.32 4.98 4.45
CA ALA A 145 21.69 4.52 4.30
C ALA A 145 22.68 5.61 4.76
N SER A 146 23.95 5.24 4.89
CA SER A 146 25.01 6.16 5.30
C SER A 146 25.14 7.36 4.34
N ASN A 147 25.21 8.58 4.87
CA ASN A 147 25.52 9.76 4.05
C ASN A 147 27.01 9.93 3.74
N ILE A 148 27.88 9.09 4.33
CA ILE A 148 29.33 9.15 4.11
C ILE A 148 29.68 8.65 2.70
N THR A 149 29.02 7.58 2.23
CA THR A 149 29.31 6.98 0.93
C THR A 149 28.41 7.53 -0.18
N SER A 150 28.94 7.60 -1.40
CA SER A 150 28.15 8.04 -2.57
C SER A 150 26.93 7.13 -2.81
N LEU A 151 27.09 5.82 -2.62
CA LEU A 151 26.01 4.84 -2.74
C LEU A 151 24.93 5.03 -1.66
N GLY A 152 25.31 5.33 -0.42
CA GLY A 152 24.32 5.57 0.63
C GLY A 152 23.56 6.87 0.40
N ARG A 153 24.25 7.93 -0.03
CA ARG A 153 23.60 9.19 -0.43
C ARG A 153 22.60 8.99 -1.57
N SER A 154 22.92 8.19 -2.58
CA SER A 154 21.99 7.93 -3.69
C SER A 154 20.71 7.21 -3.24
N LYS A 155 20.81 6.34 -2.23
CA LYS A 155 19.62 5.73 -1.60
C LYS A 155 18.80 6.74 -0.79
N ASN A 156 19.43 7.76 -0.20
CA ASN A 156 18.74 8.78 0.59
C ASN A 156 18.00 9.81 -0.28
N ARG A 157 18.52 10.12 -1.48
CA ARG A 157 17.85 10.98 -2.47
C ARG A 157 16.65 10.28 -3.11
N ARG A 158 15.53 10.27 -2.41
CA ARG A 158 14.35 9.49 -2.81
C ARG A 158 13.03 10.18 -2.53
N VAL A 159 11.98 9.68 -3.17
CA VAL A 159 10.59 9.80 -2.74
C VAL A 159 10.04 8.40 -2.52
N ASN A 160 9.34 8.20 -1.40
CA ASN A 160 8.59 6.99 -1.13
C ASN A 160 7.11 7.25 -1.42
N ILE A 161 6.50 6.42 -2.26
CA ILE A 161 5.04 6.32 -2.41
C ILE A 161 4.59 5.14 -1.55
N ILE A 162 3.72 5.39 -0.59
CA ILE A 162 3.25 4.41 0.39
C ILE A 162 1.73 4.35 0.30
N LEU A 163 1.18 3.18 0.00
CA LEU A 163 -0.25 2.91 0.12
C LEU A 163 -0.43 2.19 1.46
N LYS A 164 -1.20 2.78 2.39
CA LYS A 164 -1.56 2.15 3.67
C LYS A 164 -2.91 2.62 4.19
#